data_AF-A0AAU7RZN0-F1
#
_entry.id   AF-A0AAU7RZN0-F1
#
_cell.length_a   1.000
_cell.length_b   1.000
_cell.length_c   1.000
_cell.angle_alpha   90.00
_cell.angle_beta   90.00
_cell.angle_gamma   90.00
#
_symmetry.space_group_name_H-M   'P 1'
#
loop_
_entity.id
_entity.type
_entity.pdbx_description
1 polymer ?
#
loop_
_entity_poly.entity_id
_entity_poly.type
_entity_poly.pdbx_seq_one_letter_code
_entity_poly.pdbx_strand_id
1 'polypeptide(L)'
;MKHLVIAGSVLLAAAPGEAVPTMADVPALAKAAVARRIEVPPSAIHILAAKPSERMPGFVACGRVDTAPANDSAGAQGAERFFVVIPGNFAILDRDGKGLVDSYWAANHCE
;
A
#
# COMPACT_ATOMS: atom_id res chain seq x y z
N MET A 1 -25.66 -49.22 -29.97
CA MET A 1 -25.23 -48.53 -28.74
C MET A 1 -24.86 -47.10 -29.13
N LYS A 2 -25.64 -46.10 -28.71
CA LYS A 2 -25.41 -44.68 -29.03
C LYS A 2 -24.82 -44.01 -27.78
N HIS A 3 -23.51 -43.74 -27.78
CA HIS A 3 -22.86 -43.00 -26.71
C HIS A 3 -22.97 -41.50 -27.00
N LEU A 4 -23.86 -40.85 -26.27
CA LEU A 4 -24.00 -39.39 -26.20
C LEU A 4 -22.81 -38.86 -25.38
N VAL A 5 -21.89 -38.15 -26.01
CA VAL A 5 -20.83 -37.41 -25.32
C VAL A 5 -21.34 -36.00 -25.07
N ILE A 6 -21.74 -35.72 -23.83
CA ILE A 6 -22.09 -34.36 -23.38
C ILE A 6 -20.77 -33.67 -23.05
N ALA A 7 -20.30 -32.81 -23.95
CA ALA A 7 -19.20 -31.90 -23.69
C ALA A 7 -19.69 -30.79 -22.75
N GLY A 8 -19.40 -30.92 -21.46
CA GLY A 8 -19.67 -29.90 -20.46
C GLY A 8 -18.74 -28.72 -20.66
N SER A 9 -19.25 -27.62 -21.19
CA SER A 9 -18.57 -26.33 -21.28
C SER A 9 -18.31 -25.82 -19.86
N VAL A 10 -17.06 -25.89 -19.40
CA VAL A 10 -16.63 -25.25 -18.16
C VAL A 10 -16.60 -23.74 -18.40
N LEU A 11 -17.68 -23.06 -18.03
CA LEU A 11 -17.68 -21.61 -17.89
C LEU A 11 -16.75 -21.26 -16.72
N LEU A 12 -15.53 -20.82 -17.03
CA LEU A 12 -14.66 -20.18 -16.05
C LEU A 12 -15.33 -18.87 -15.64
N ALA A 13 -16.06 -18.90 -14.52
CA ALA A 13 -16.53 -17.70 -13.86
C ALA A 13 -15.30 -16.93 -13.39
N ALA A 14 -15.00 -15.80 -14.04
CA ALA A 14 -14.06 -14.84 -13.51
C ALA A 14 -14.60 -14.41 -12.13
N ALA A 15 -13.89 -14.78 -11.06
CA ALA A 15 -14.16 -14.23 -9.74
C ALA A 15 -14.18 -12.70 -9.86
N PRO A 16 -15.10 -12.00 -9.16
CA PRO A 16 -15.25 -10.56 -9.28
C PRO A 16 -13.92 -9.91 -8.88
N GLY A 17 -13.14 -9.52 -9.89
CA GLY A 17 -11.91 -8.77 -9.71
C GLY A 17 -12.30 -7.42 -9.15
N GLU A 18 -11.80 -7.11 -7.96
CA GLU A 18 -11.86 -5.74 -7.43
C GLU A 18 -11.39 -4.79 -8.54
N ALA A 19 -12.12 -3.68 -8.71
CA ALA A 19 -11.81 -2.70 -9.74
C ALA A 19 -10.33 -2.32 -9.62
N VAL A 20 -9.60 -2.37 -10.73
CA VAL A 20 -8.18 -2.00 -10.76
C VAL A 20 -8.08 -0.58 -10.22
N PRO A 21 -7.35 -0.36 -9.10
CA PRO A 21 -7.27 0.95 -8.50
C PRO A 21 -6.80 2.00 -9.50
N THR A 22 -7.42 3.16 -9.47
CA THR A 22 -6.97 4.32 -10.25
C THR A 22 -6.09 5.21 -9.38
N MET A 23 -5.40 6.18 -10.00
CA MET A 23 -4.56 7.13 -9.27
C MET A 23 -5.36 7.95 -8.24
N ALA A 24 -6.66 8.17 -8.49
CA ALA A 24 -7.55 8.86 -7.55
C ALA A 24 -7.83 8.04 -6.27
N ASP A 25 -7.73 6.72 -6.34
CA ASP A 25 -7.97 5.81 -5.21
C ASP A 25 -6.73 5.66 -4.33
N VAL A 26 -5.54 5.99 -4.87
CA VAL A 26 -4.24 5.80 -4.22
C VAL A 26 -4.18 6.41 -2.83
N PRO A 27 -4.63 7.66 -2.60
CA PRO A 27 -4.58 8.24 -1.27
C PRO A 27 -5.42 7.49 -0.23
N ALA A 28 -6.62 7.07 -0.62
CA ALA A 28 -7.53 6.35 0.28
C ALA A 28 -6.99 4.96 0.60
N LEU A 29 -6.49 4.24 -0.42
CA LEU A 29 -5.91 2.91 -0.27
C LEU A 29 -4.61 2.94 0.55
N ALA A 30 -3.76 3.94 0.36
CA ALA A 30 -2.54 4.11 1.15
C ALA A 30 -2.86 4.36 2.63
N LYS A 31 -3.81 5.25 2.93
CA LYS A 31 -4.27 5.47 4.31
C LYS A 31 -4.87 4.22 4.93
N ALA A 32 -5.67 3.47 4.18
CA ALA A 32 -6.25 2.22 4.66
C ALA A 32 -5.17 1.16 4.95
N ALA A 33 -4.16 1.01 4.08
CA ALA A 33 -3.05 0.08 4.27
C ALA A 33 -2.24 0.40 5.53
N VAL A 34 -1.94 1.68 5.74
CA VAL A 34 -1.19 2.15 6.92
C VAL A 34 -2.04 2.02 8.19
N ALA A 35 -3.29 2.49 8.20
CA ALA A 35 -4.19 2.41 9.36
C ALA A 35 -4.38 0.97 9.85
N ARG A 36 -4.41 -0.01 8.94
CA ARG A 36 -4.50 -1.45 9.29
C ARG A 36 -3.26 -2.00 9.99
N ARG A 37 -2.08 -1.40 9.79
CA ARG A 37 -0.82 -1.90 10.37
C ARG A 37 -0.50 -1.32 11.74
N ILE A 38 -0.85 -0.07 11.98
CA ILE A 38 -0.43 0.65 13.18
C ILE A 38 -1.59 1.18 14.02
N GLU A 39 -2.83 0.78 13.68
CA GLU A 39 -4.06 1.11 14.42
C GLU A 39 -4.22 2.61 14.70
N VAL A 40 -3.72 3.46 13.80
CA VAL A 40 -3.86 4.92 13.88
C VAL A 40 -5.09 5.42 13.13
N PRO A 41 -5.69 6.54 13.55
CA PRO A 41 -6.74 7.17 12.77
C PRO A 41 -6.19 7.65 11.41
N PRO A 42 -6.95 7.56 10.31
CA PRO A 42 -6.52 8.04 8.99
C PRO A 42 -6.17 9.54 8.93
N SER A 43 -6.60 10.32 9.95
CA SER A 43 -6.25 11.73 10.11
C SER A 43 -4.80 11.97 10.54
N ALA A 44 -4.16 10.99 11.18
CA ALA A 44 -2.75 11.06 11.55
C ALA A 44 -1.81 10.71 10.37
N ILE A 45 -2.36 10.29 9.23
CA ILE A 45 -1.61 9.82 8.07
C ILE A 45 -1.58 10.91 7.00
N HIS A 46 -0.39 11.48 6.79
CA HIS A 46 -0.12 12.54 5.82
C HIS A 46 0.59 11.96 4.61
N ILE A 47 -0.05 12.02 3.45
CA ILE A 47 0.56 11.59 2.19
C ILE A 47 1.35 12.76 1.62
N LEU A 48 2.64 12.54 1.36
CA LEU A 48 3.52 13.52 0.75
C LEU A 48 3.52 13.39 -0.77
N ALA A 49 3.59 12.17 -1.28
CA ALA A 49 3.52 11.91 -2.71
C ALA A 49 2.77 10.61 -3.03
N ALA A 50 2.08 10.62 -4.17
CA ALA A 50 1.40 9.50 -4.77
C ALA A 50 1.64 9.53 -6.28
N LYS A 51 2.16 8.44 -6.85
CA LYS A 51 2.51 8.41 -8.27
C LYS A 51 2.49 6.97 -8.84
N PRO A 52 2.39 6.81 -10.16
CA PRO A 52 2.65 5.53 -10.80
C PRO A 52 4.05 5.03 -10.43
N SER A 53 4.16 3.74 -10.17
CA SER A 53 5.44 3.12 -9.87
C SER A 53 6.19 2.83 -11.16
N GLU A 54 7.47 3.22 -11.22
CA GLU A 54 8.33 2.92 -12.37
C GLU A 54 8.97 1.53 -12.27
N ARG A 55 8.96 0.93 -11.07
CA ARG A 55 9.66 -0.33 -10.77
C ARG A 55 8.72 -1.50 -10.51
N MET A 56 7.48 -1.23 -10.09
CA MET A 56 6.47 -2.25 -9.76
C MET A 56 5.17 -1.93 -10.49
N PRO A 57 4.33 -2.92 -10.82
CA PRO A 57 3.01 -2.66 -11.36
C PRO A 57 2.13 -1.87 -10.37
N GLY A 58 1.46 -0.84 -10.86
CA GLY A 58 0.50 -0.03 -10.09
C GLY A 58 1.08 1.30 -9.60
N PHE A 59 0.82 1.64 -8.33
CA PHE A 59 1.11 2.95 -7.77
C PHE A 59 1.92 2.83 -6.47
N VAL A 60 2.65 3.89 -6.17
CA VAL A 60 3.36 4.07 -4.90
C VAL A 60 2.84 5.31 -4.21
N ALA A 61 2.74 5.22 -2.89
CA ALA A 61 2.43 6.36 -2.04
C ALA A 61 3.39 6.40 -0.87
N CYS A 62 3.88 7.58 -0.54
CA CYS A 62 4.79 7.81 0.57
C CYS A 62 4.31 8.99 1.41
N GLY A 63 4.61 8.92 2.70
CA GLY A 63 4.09 9.89 3.64
C GLY A 63 4.62 9.70 5.05
N ARG A 64 4.03 10.45 5.97
CA ARG A 64 4.35 10.41 7.39
C ARG A 64 3.10 10.09 8.21
N VAL A 65 3.28 9.43 9.32
CA VAL A 65 2.26 9.19 10.32
C VAL A 65 2.67 9.86 11.60
N ASP A 66 1.81 10.72 12.12
CA ASP A 66 1.98 11.25 13.46
C ASP A 66 1.70 10.13 14.47
N THR A 67 2.77 9.66 15.11
CA THR A 67 2.67 8.70 16.21
C THR A 67 2.80 9.46 17.53
N ALA A 68 1.98 9.09 18.52
CA ALA A 68 2.16 9.62 19.86
C ALA A 68 3.60 9.30 20.31
N PRO A 69 4.32 10.23 20.97
CA PRO A 69 5.70 10.00 21.36
C PRO A 69 5.77 8.78 22.28
N ALA A 70 6.27 7.67 21.76
CA ALA A 70 6.75 6.58 22.59
C ALA A 70 7.98 7.15 23.31
N ASN A 71 7.89 7.25 24.63
CA ASN A 71 9.02 7.62 25.47
C ASN A 71 10.26 6.81 25.04
N ASP A 72 11.40 7.51 25.02
CA ASP A 72 12.75 6.99 24.77
C ASP A 72 13.21 6.85 23.31
N SER A 73 13.72 7.97 22.76
CA SER A 73 15.16 8.13 22.49
C SER A 73 15.40 9.13 21.35
N ALA A 74 16.10 10.21 21.71
CA ALA A 74 16.87 11.13 20.89
C ALA A 74 16.68 11.10 19.36
N GLY A 75 15.94 12.09 18.84
CA GLY A 75 16.37 12.77 17.61
C GLY A 75 15.55 12.63 16.34
N ALA A 76 14.21 12.55 16.40
CA ALA A 76 13.32 13.10 15.37
C ALA A 76 11.89 13.12 15.92
N GLN A 77 11.24 14.27 15.89
CA GLN A 77 9.90 14.49 16.45
C GLN A 77 8.85 13.58 15.80
N GLY A 78 8.33 12.61 16.56
CA GLY A 78 6.96 12.04 16.52
C GLY A 78 6.38 11.44 15.23
N ALA A 79 6.98 11.65 14.05
CA ALA A 79 6.39 11.31 12.77
C ALA A 79 7.14 10.15 12.11
N GLU A 80 6.47 8.99 12.03
CA GLU A 80 6.98 7.79 11.40
C GLU A 80 6.76 7.83 9.89
N ARG A 81 7.75 7.42 9.11
CA ARG A 81 7.70 7.48 7.65
C ARG A 81 7.15 6.18 7.11
N PHE A 82 6.36 6.26 6.04
CA PHE A 82 5.80 5.08 5.40
C PHE A 82 5.95 5.10 3.87
N PHE A 83 5.91 3.90 3.30
CA PHE A 83 5.85 3.65 1.87
C PHE A 83 4.83 2.54 1.59
N VAL A 84 3.93 2.76 0.64
CA VAL A 84 2.88 1.82 0.24
C VAL A 84 2.96 1.52 -1.25
N VAL A 85 2.75 0.26 -1.61
CA VAL A 85 2.57 -0.19 -3.00
C VAL A 85 1.12 -0.65 -3.21
N ILE A 86 0.46 -0.14 -4.25
CA ILE A 86 -0.94 -0.40 -4.59
C ILE A 86 -0.98 -1.06 -5.98
N PRO A 87 -1.76 -2.14 -6.19
CA PRO A 87 -2.84 -2.68 -5.33
C PRO A 87 -2.37 -3.57 -4.16
N GLY A 88 -1.06 -3.76 -3.98
CA GLY A 88 -0.52 -4.66 -2.95
C GLY A 88 -0.97 -4.37 -1.50
N ASN A 89 -1.51 -3.17 -1.24
CA ASN A 89 -2.01 -2.73 0.07
C ASN A 89 -1.02 -2.97 1.22
N PHE A 90 0.26 -2.98 0.89
CA PHE A 90 1.34 -3.26 1.82
C PHE A 90 2.03 -1.94 2.19
N ALA A 91 1.98 -1.60 3.47
CA ALA A 91 2.69 -0.46 4.03
C ALA A 91 3.97 -0.93 4.73
N ILE A 92 5.10 -0.29 4.39
CA ILE A 92 6.37 -0.40 5.10
C ILE A 92 6.52 0.87 5.93
N LEU A 93 6.78 0.74 7.21
CA LEU A 93 7.05 1.86 8.11
C LEU A 93 8.50 1.85 8.61
N ASP A 94 8.99 2.96 9.18
CA ASP A 94 10.35 3.02 9.73
C ASP A 94 10.61 1.91 10.77
N ARG A 95 9.60 1.54 11.58
CA ARG A 95 9.69 0.43 12.56
C ARG A 95 9.90 -0.94 11.92
N ASP A 96 9.43 -1.15 10.69
CA ASP A 96 9.63 -2.42 9.96
C ASP A 96 11.05 -2.52 9.40
N GLY A 97 11.75 -1.38 9.26
CA GLY A 97 13.12 -1.32 8.80
C GLY A 97 13.43 0.02 8.15
N LYS A 98 14.01 0.94 8.93
CA LYS A 98 14.39 2.30 8.48
C LYS A 98 15.16 2.31 7.15
N GLY A 99 16.11 1.38 6.97
CA GLY A 99 16.90 1.28 5.74
C GLY A 99 16.09 0.87 4.51
N LEU A 100 15.00 0.10 4.68
CA LEU A 100 14.08 -0.23 3.59
C LEU A 100 13.27 1.00 3.19
N VAL A 101 12.69 1.71 4.16
CA VAL A 101 11.95 2.96 3.90
C VAL A 101 12.85 3.99 3.21
N ASP A 102 14.08 4.18 3.69
CA ASP A 102 15.05 5.10 3.07
C ASP A 102 15.34 4.74 1.61
N SER A 103 15.55 3.44 1.33
CA SER A 103 15.82 2.96 -0.02
C SER A 103 14.64 3.18 -0.96
N TYR A 104 13.42 2.86 -0.51
CA TYR A 104 12.21 3.05 -1.30
C TYR A 104 11.85 4.53 -1.47
N TRP A 105 12.05 5.35 -0.44
CA TRP A 105 11.81 6.78 -0.53
C TRP A 105 12.75 7.47 -1.51
N ALA A 106 14.05 7.22 -1.41
CA ALA A 106 15.03 7.78 -2.33
C ALA A 106 14.76 7.31 -3.78
N ALA A 107 14.49 6.00 -3.96
CA ALA A 107 14.20 5.44 -5.27
C ALA A 107 12.89 5.95 -5.90
N ASN A 108 11.95 6.44 -5.09
CA ASN A 108 10.68 6.97 -5.56
C ASN A 108 10.56 8.49 -5.39
N HIS A 109 11.67 9.20 -5.16
CA HIS A 109 11.70 10.67 -5.05
C HIS A 109 10.62 11.21 -4.10
N CYS A 110 10.49 10.56 -2.94
CA CYS A 110 9.61 10.95 -1.87
C CYS A 110 10.33 11.98 -0.99
N GLU A 111 10.51 13.19 -1.51
CA GLU A 111 11.17 14.32 -0.81
C GLU A 111 10.15 15.31 -0.23
#